data_AF-A0A5K1AK74-F1
#
_entry.id   AF-A0A5K1AK74-F1
#
_cell.length_a   1.000
_cell.length_b   1.000
_cell.length_c   1.000
_cell.angle_alpha   90.00
_cell.angle_beta   90.00
_cell.angle_gamma   90.00
#
_symmetry.space_group_name_H-M   'P 1'
#
loop_
_entity.id
_entity.type
_entity.pdbx_description
1 polymer ?
#
loop_
_entity_poly.entity_id
_entity_poly.type
_entity_poly.pdbx_seq_one_letter_code
_entity_poly.pdbx_strand_id
1 'polypeptide(L)' 'IQTYPDAKHYAISAKIPEFSNKDRTLVVQYSIKFEQDIECGGGYIKLLSGYVNQKKFGGDTPY' A
#
# COMPACT_ATOMS: atom_id res chain seq x y z
N ILE A 1 4.85 -8.53 6.81
CA ILE A 1 5.55 -8.44 5.50
C ILE A 1 6.85 -7.73 5.76
N GLN A 2 7.98 -8.30 5.34
CA GLN A 2 9.30 -7.69 5.51
C GLN A 2 10.00 -7.64 4.15
N THR A 3 10.53 -6.47 3.80
CA THR A 3 11.37 -6.26 2.61
C THR A 3 12.82 -6.60 2.96
N TYR A 4 13.60 -7.08 1.99
CA TYR A 4 15.00 -7.47 2.23
C TYR A 4 15.97 -6.93 1.17
N PRO A 5 15.73 -7.09 -0.14
CA PRO A 5 16.56 -6.45 -1.15
C PRO A 5 16.57 -4.91 -1.08
N ASP A 6 17.78 -4.34 -1.10
CA ASP A 6 18.02 -2.90 -1.24
C ASP A 6 17.67 -2.40 -2.64
N ALA A 7 17.44 -1.08 -2.75
CA ALA A 7 17.18 -0.39 -4.02
C ALA A 7 16.10 -1.06 -4.90
N LYS A 8 15.05 -1.60 -4.25
CA LYS A 8 13.98 -2.35 -4.91
C LYS A 8 12.62 -1.72 -4.72
N HIS A 9 11.84 -1.66 -5.79
CA HIS A 9 10.42 -1.35 -5.72
C HIS A 9 9.61 -2.58 -5.30
N TYR A 10 8.67 -2.38 -4.38
CA TYR A 10 7.72 -3.40 -3.94
C TYR A 10 6.30 -3.00 -4.35
N ALA A 11 5.57 -3.95 -4.92
CA ALA A 11 4.16 -3.82 -5.24
C ALA A 11 3.43 -5.06 -4.71
N ILE A 12 2.74 -4.89 -3.58
CA ILE A 12 1.92 -5.92 -2.95
C ILE A 12 0.54 -5.31 -2.67
N SER A 13 -0.51 -6.06 -2.96
CA SER A 13 -1.89 -5.63 -2.72
C SER A 13 -2.71 -6.78 -2.15
N ALA A 14 -3.76 -6.44 -1.41
CA ALA A 14 -4.75 -7.39 -0.91
C ALA A 14 -6.14 -6.85 -1.25
N LYS A 15 -7.02 -7.70 -1.81
CA LYS A 15 -8.41 -7.30 -2.07
C LYS A 15 -9.18 -7.26 -0.76
N ILE A 16 -9.95 -6.20 -0.57
CA ILE A 16 -10.99 -6.09 0.46
C ILE A 16 -12.37 -5.97 -0.21
N PRO A 17 -13.48 -6.21 0.51
CA PRO A 17 -14.81 -5.89 0.00
C PRO A 17 -14.89 -4.42 -0.41
N GLU A 18 -15.52 -4.15 -1.56
CA GLU A 18 -15.70 -2.79 -2.05
C GLU A 18 -16.63 -2.01 -1.10
N PHE A 19 -16.27 -0.75 -0.84
CA PHE A 19 -17.02 0.12 0.05
C PHE A 19 -16.93 1.59 -0.40
N SER A 20 -17.83 2.41 0.15
CA SER A 20 -17.75 3.87 0.09
C SER A 20 -17.79 4.42 1.51
N ASN A 21 -16.97 5.42 1.79
CA ASN A 21 -16.98 6.14 3.06
C ASN A 21 -17.79 7.46 2.98
N LYS A 22 -18.63 7.64 1.95
CA LYS A 22 -19.49 8.83 1.87
C LYS A 22 -20.32 8.96 3.15
N ASP A 23 -20.35 10.17 3.71
CA ASP A 23 -21.08 10.50 4.95
C ASP A 23 -20.64 9.68 6.19
N ARG A 24 -19.45 9.05 6.14
CA ARG A 24 -18.88 8.25 7.22
C ARG A 24 -17.39 8.55 7.40
N THR A 25 -16.89 8.40 8.62
CA THR A 25 -15.44 8.50 8.87
C THR A 25 -14.75 7.24 8.38
N LEU A 26 -13.68 7.39 7.59
CA LEU A 26 -12.79 6.31 7.20
C LEU A 26 -11.57 6.31 8.11
N VAL A 27 -11.26 5.16 8.72
CA VAL A 27 -10.05 4.96 9.51
C VAL A 27 -9.22 3.87 8.86
N VAL A 28 -7.95 4.16 8.60
CA VAL A 28 -6.97 3.19 8.11
C VAL A 28 -5.81 3.18 9.09
N GLN A 29 -5.52 2.01 9.66
CA GLN A 29 -4.49 1.84 10.67
C GLN A 29 -3.54 0.71 10.30
N TYR A 30 -2.24 0.97 10.40
CA TYR A 30 -1.20 -0.03 10.22
C TYR A 30 0.00 0.33 11.11
N SER A 31 0.83 -0.67 11.41
CA SER A 31 2.08 -0.49 12.14
C SER A 31 3.25 -0.76 11.20
N ILE A 32 4.29 0.05 11.32
CA ILE A 32 5.54 -0.13 10.61
C ILE A 32 6.70 -0.07 11.60
N LYS A 33 7.73 -0.87 11.34
CA LYS A 33 8.99 -0.86 12.06
C LYS A 33 10.13 -0.89 11.04
N PHE A 34 10.97 0.13 11.07
CA PHE A 34 12.22 0.13 10.32
C PHE A 34 13.30 -0.50 11.20
N GLU A 35 13.54 -1.79 11.01
CA GLU A 35 14.57 -2.53 11.77
C GLU A 35 15.99 -2.24 11.27
N GLN A 36 16.09 -1.86 10.01
CA GLN A 36 17.34 -1.41 9.38
C GLN A 36 17.42 0.11 9.49
N ASP A 37 18.63 0.65 9.48
CA ASP A 37 18.85 2.10 9.40
C ASP A 37 18.63 2.56 7.96
N ILE A 38 17.39 2.91 7.62
CA ILE A 38 17.01 3.27 6.26
C ILE A 38 17.50 4.68 5.95
N GLU A 39 18.29 4.82 4.89
CA GLU A 39 18.65 6.14 4.35
C GLU A 39 17.52 6.72 3.49
N CYS A 40 16.87 5.88 2.67
CA CYS A 40 15.80 6.28 1.76
C CYS A 40 14.83 5.11 1.50
N GLY A 41 13.53 5.32 1.73
CA GLY A 41 12.51 4.31 1.47
C GLY A 41 11.10 4.75 1.90
N GLY A 42 10.08 4.10 1.33
CA GLY A 42 8.68 4.37 1.61
C GLY A 42 8.07 3.37 2.59
N GLY A 43 7.25 3.88 3.52
CA GLY A 43 6.56 3.08 4.53
C GLY A 43 5.04 3.26 4.53
N TYR A 44 4.46 3.63 3.38
CA TYR A 44 3.05 4.00 3.25
C TYR A 44 2.20 2.90 2.60
N ILE A 45 0.89 3.01 2.78
CA ILE A 45 -0.12 2.18 2.12
C ILE A 45 -0.96 3.03 1.16
N LYS A 46 -1.50 2.39 0.12
CA LYS A 46 -2.44 3.01 -0.83
C LYS A 46 -3.77 2.25 -0.76
N LEU A 47 -4.88 2.98 -0.63
CA LEU A 47 -6.20 2.41 -0.89
C LEU A 47 -6.46 2.52 -2.39
N LEU A 48 -6.97 1.45 -2.99
CA LEU A 48 -7.16 1.35 -4.45
C LEU A 48 -8.65 1.30 -4.76
N SER A 49 -9.07 1.94 -5.85
CA SER A 49 -10.45 1.81 -6.35
C SER A 49 -10.75 0.37 -6.78
N GLY A 50 -12.03 -0.03 -6.77
CA GLY A 50 -12.48 -1.36 -7.18
C GLY A 50 -12.16 -1.72 -8.64
N TYR A 51 -11.84 -0.73 -9.48
CA TYR A 51 -11.50 -0.91 -10.89
C TYR A 51 -10.04 -1.33 -11.12
N VAL A 52 -9.19 -1.31 -10.09
CA VAL A 52 -7.76 -1.62 -10.24
C VAL A 52 -7.52 -3.12 -10.43
N ASN A 53 -6.79 -3.47 -11.50
CA ASN A 53 -6.28 -4.83 -11.69
C ASN A 53 -5.02 -5.05 -10.85
N GLN A 54 -5.16 -5.79 -9.75
CA GLN A 54 -4.06 -6.08 -8.81
C GLN A 54 -2.86 -6.77 -9.47
N LYS A 55 -3.05 -7.58 -10.52
CA LYS A 55 -1.92 -8.22 -11.24
C LYS A 55 -1.05 -7.22 -12.00
N LYS A 56 -1.54 -6.00 -12.21
CA LYS A 56 -0.85 -4.89 -12.89
C LYS A 56 -0.52 -3.74 -11.94
N PHE A 57 -0.66 -3.92 -10.62
CA PHE A 57 -0.40 -2.87 -9.65
C PHE A 57 1.09 -2.47 -9.65
N GLY A 58 1.35 -1.17 -9.66
CA GLY A 58 2.68 -0.57 -9.68
C GLY A 58 2.66 0.91 -9.30
N GLY A 59 3.80 1.59 -9.48
CA GLY A 59 3.99 2.99 -9.07
C GLY A 59 2.95 3.95 -9.63
N ASP A 60 2.62 3.80 -10.91
CA ASP A 60 1.73 4.68 -11.68
C ASP A 60 0.25 4.28 -11.63
N THR A 61 -0.11 3.27 -10.83
CA THR A 61 -1.51 2.87 -10.69
C THR A 61 -2.31 3.98 -9.99
N PRO A 62 -3.45 4.45 -10.54
CA PRO A 62 -4.31 5.41 -9.87
C PRO A 62 -4.83 4.87 -8.53
N TYR A 63 -4.81 5.71 -7.50
CA TYR A 63 -5.25 5.41 -6.13
C TYR A 63 -6.14 6.53 -5.60
#